data_AF-V7ANF6-F1
#
_entry.id   AF-V7ANF6-F1
#
_cell.length_a   1.000
_cell.length_b   1.000
_cell.length_c   1.000
_cell.angle_alpha   90.00
_cell.angle_beta   90.00
_cell.angle_gamma   90.00
#
_symmetry.space_group_name_H-M   'P 1'
#
loop_
_entity.id
_entity.type
_entity.pdbx_description
1 polymer ?
#
loop_
_entity_poly.entity_id
_entity_poly.type
_entity_poly.pdbx_seq_one_letter_code
_entity_poly.pdbx_strand_id
1 'polypeptide(L)'
;MGYVRVAPLALFLLATSIMFPMKKTEAVVCSGLCSPFEVPPCGSARDCRCIPVGLVVGFCTNPSGLSSVAKTIDEHPNICQTHEECTKKGSGNFCARYPNDYMDYGWCFNSGSEELKGFLAMPRAISK
;
A
#
# COMPACT_ATOMS: atom_id res chain seq x y z
N MET A 1 55.00 -28.88 -28.06
CA MET A 1 54.06 -27.73 -28.06
C MET A 1 52.71 -28.25 -27.60
N GLY A 2 52.42 -28.14 -26.30
CA GLY A 2 51.24 -28.75 -25.68
C GLY A 2 50.01 -27.89 -25.92
N TYR A 3 49.10 -28.36 -26.77
CA TYR A 3 47.77 -27.78 -26.88
C TYR A 3 46.97 -28.16 -25.64
N VAL A 4 47.10 -27.36 -24.58
CA VAL A 4 46.22 -27.43 -23.43
C VAL A 4 44.81 -27.09 -23.93
N ARG A 5 43.88 -28.01 -23.73
CA ARG A 5 42.47 -27.84 -24.08
C ARG A 5 41.87 -26.71 -23.24
N VAL A 6 41.95 -25.48 -23.74
CA VAL A 6 41.29 -24.29 -23.16
C VAL A 6 39.79 -24.29 -23.47
N ALA A 7 39.38 -25.00 -24.53
CA ALA A 7 38.01 -25.05 -25.01
C ALA A 7 36.94 -25.63 -24.04
N PRO A 8 37.21 -26.67 -23.21
CA PRO A 8 36.17 -27.26 -22.36
C PRO A 8 35.83 -26.37 -21.14
N LEU A 9 36.81 -25.62 -20.63
CA LEU A 9 36.63 -24.76 -19.44
C LEU A 9 35.81 -23.51 -19.77
N ALA A 10 35.97 -22.96 -20.97
CA ALA A 10 35.17 -21.82 -21.42
C ALA A 10 33.68 -22.17 -21.62
N LEU A 11 33.40 -23.37 -22.13
CA LEU A 11 32.03 -23.88 -22.29
C LEU A 11 31.34 -24.15 -20.95
N PHE A 12 32.08 -24.62 -19.93
CA PHE A 12 31.54 -24.85 -18.60
C PHE A 12 31.15 -23.56 -17.86
N LEU A 13 31.86 -22.45 -18.10
CA LEU A 13 31.56 -21.15 -17.49
C LEU A 13 30.39 -20.42 -18.18
N LEU A 14 30.15 -20.67 -19.46
CA LEU A 14 29.00 -20.11 -20.20
C LEU A 14 27.67 -20.80 -19.84
N ALA A 15 27.69 -22.06 -19.43
CA ALA A 15 26.47 -22.82 -19.11
C ALA A 15 25.89 -22.48 -17.72
N THR A 16 26.70 -21.99 -16.77
CA THR A 16 26.25 -21.68 -15.40
C THR A 16 25.69 -20.26 -15.24
N SER A 17 25.83 -19.38 -16.24
CA SER A 17 25.29 -18.01 -16.18
C SER A 17 23.80 -17.89 -16.56
N ILE A 18 23.17 -18.96 -17.05
CA ILE A 18 21.81 -18.91 -17.63
C ILE A 18 20.72 -19.45 -16.67
N MET A 19 21.08 -19.93 -15.47
CA MET A 19 20.11 -20.50 -14.51
C MET A 19 19.88 -19.68 -13.24
N PHE A 20 20.09 -18.37 -13.30
CA PHE A 20 19.33 -17.48 -12.44
C PHE A 20 18.23 -16.87 -13.30
N PRO A 21 16.98 -17.38 -13.24
CA PRO A 21 15.88 -16.50 -13.54
C PRO A 21 16.04 -15.34 -12.55
N MET A 22 16.56 -14.21 -13.03
CA MET A 22 16.24 -12.93 -12.42
C MET A 22 14.73 -12.85 -12.52
N LYS A 23 14.05 -13.43 -11.51
CA LYS A 23 12.69 -13.12 -11.19
C LYS A 23 12.69 -11.61 -11.21
N LYS A 24 11.97 -11.04 -12.17
CA LYS A 24 11.84 -9.62 -12.39
C LYS A 24 11.42 -9.05 -11.03
N THR A 25 12.39 -8.66 -10.21
CA THR A 25 12.16 -7.80 -9.08
C THR A 25 11.97 -6.46 -9.76
N GLU A 26 10.79 -6.30 -10.38
CA GLU A 26 10.13 -5.01 -10.37
C GLU A 26 10.30 -4.59 -8.92
N ALA A 27 11.25 -3.71 -8.63
CA ALA A 27 11.25 -3.02 -7.36
C ALA A 27 9.89 -2.37 -7.36
N VAL A 28 8.93 -2.93 -6.62
CA VAL A 28 7.53 -2.47 -6.63
C VAL A 28 7.63 -0.99 -6.35
N VAL A 29 7.43 -0.18 -7.39
CA VAL A 29 7.56 1.27 -7.28
C VAL A 29 6.32 1.68 -6.52
N CYS A 30 6.47 1.80 -5.22
CA CYS A 30 5.37 2.14 -4.34
C CYS A 30 5.10 3.64 -4.40
N SER A 31 4.60 4.08 -5.55
CA SER A 31 4.19 5.44 -5.80
C SER A 31 3.00 5.44 -6.76
N GLY A 32 2.19 6.48 -6.67
CA GLY A 32 0.96 6.60 -7.45
C GLY A 32 -0.27 6.75 -6.58
N LEU A 33 -1.39 6.97 -7.24
CA LEU A 33 -2.70 7.06 -6.61
C LEU A 33 -3.22 5.67 -6.30
N CYS A 34 -3.98 5.57 -5.22
CA CYS A 34 -4.67 4.35 -4.83
C CYS A 34 -6.03 4.70 -4.25
N SER A 35 -6.94 3.73 -4.28
CA SER A 35 -8.17 3.82 -3.50
C SER A 35 -7.99 3.10 -2.17
N PRO A 36 -8.37 3.71 -1.03
CA PRO A 36 -8.41 3.00 0.25
C PRO A 36 -9.32 1.76 0.26
N PHE A 37 -10.27 1.70 -0.69
CA PHE A 37 -11.17 0.58 -0.91
C PHE A 37 -10.57 -0.52 -1.80
N GLU A 38 -9.40 -0.29 -2.40
CA GLU A 38 -8.73 -1.26 -3.27
C GLU A 38 -8.06 -2.38 -2.47
N VAL A 39 -8.20 -3.61 -2.96
CA VAL A 39 -7.65 -4.82 -2.34
C VAL A 39 -6.98 -5.72 -3.41
N PRO A 40 -5.67 -6.04 -3.30
CA PRO A 40 -4.69 -5.41 -2.42
C PRO A 40 -4.39 -3.97 -2.86
N PRO A 41 -4.20 -3.01 -1.93
CA PRO A 41 -3.89 -1.64 -2.31
C PRO A 41 -2.56 -1.58 -3.07
N CYS A 42 -2.45 -0.66 -4.04
CA CYS A 42 -1.22 -0.44 -4.79
C CYS A 42 -0.71 -1.69 -5.55
N GLY A 43 -1.60 -2.62 -5.88
CA GLY A 43 -1.27 -3.89 -6.54
C GLY A 43 -0.38 -4.83 -5.73
N SER A 44 -0.14 -4.56 -4.44
CA SER A 44 0.77 -5.36 -3.60
C SER A 44 0.38 -5.36 -2.13
N ALA A 45 0.15 -6.54 -1.56
CA ALA A 45 -0.33 -6.72 -0.19
C ALA A 45 0.73 -6.44 0.92
N ARG A 46 2.02 -6.65 0.61
CA ARG A 46 3.11 -6.59 1.60
C ARG A 46 4.08 -5.44 1.39
N ASP A 47 4.31 -5.07 0.15
CA ASP A 47 5.36 -4.12 -0.21
C ASP A 47 4.89 -2.66 -0.18
N CYS A 48 3.56 -2.45 -0.16
CA CYS A 48 2.94 -1.14 -0.21
C CYS A 48 1.82 -0.94 0.82
N ARG A 49 1.60 0.33 1.17
CA ARG A 49 0.45 0.83 1.91
C ARG A 49 -0.17 1.99 1.14
N CYS A 50 -1.49 2.10 1.16
CA CYS A 50 -2.21 3.18 0.49
C CYS A 50 -2.72 4.19 1.53
N ILE A 51 -2.12 5.37 1.60
CA ILE A 51 -2.42 6.36 2.63
C ILE A 51 -3.53 7.29 2.11
N PRO A 52 -4.73 7.32 2.73
CA PRO A 52 -5.81 8.18 2.32
C PRO A 52 -5.40 9.63 2.53
N VAL A 53 -5.59 10.43 1.51
CA VAL A 53 -5.55 11.91 1.61
C VAL A 53 -6.93 12.51 1.37
N GLY A 54 -7.86 11.68 0.89
CA GLY A 54 -9.27 11.97 0.72
C GLY A 54 -10.09 10.71 1.00
N LEU A 55 -11.41 10.87 0.98
CA LEU A 55 -12.36 9.81 1.34
C LEU A 55 -12.27 8.57 0.43
N VAL A 56 -11.92 8.75 -0.85
CA VAL A 56 -11.79 7.66 -1.83
C VAL A 56 -10.43 7.62 -2.53
N VAL A 57 -9.50 8.50 -2.14
CA VAL A 57 -8.21 8.66 -2.81
C VAL A 57 -7.08 8.74 -1.80
N GLY A 58 -6.01 8.03 -2.12
CA GLY A 58 -4.79 7.97 -1.35
C GLY A 58 -3.55 7.92 -2.23
N PHE A 59 -2.40 7.84 -1.58
CA PHE A 59 -1.12 7.61 -2.23
C PHE A 59 -0.46 6.34 -1.74
N CYS A 60 0.14 5.61 -2.68
CA CYS A 60 0.99 4.47 -2.37
C CYS A 60 2.28 4.95 -1.74
N THR A 61 2.65 4.33 -0.62
CA THR A 61 3.94 4.55 0.04
C THR A 61 4.51 3.25 0.57
N ASN A 62 5.84 3.17 0.56
CA ASN A 62 6.56 2.04 1.14
C ASN A 62 6.38 2.05 2.67
N PRO A 63 6.33 0.87 3.32
CA PRO A 63 6.31 0.77 4.78
C PRO A 63 7.47 1.50 5.48
N SER A 64 8.65 1.58 4.83
CA SER A 64 9.80 2.35 5.34
C SER A 64 9.56 3.86 5.38
N GLY A 65 8.68 4.38 4.53
CA GLY A 65 8.22 5.78 4.55
C GLY A 65 7.04 6.02 5.49
N LEU A 66 6.50 5.00 6.15
CA LEU A 66 5.31 5.15 6.99
C LEU A 66 5.58 6.08 8.18
N SER A 67 6.81 6.15 8.70
CA SER A 67 7.13 7.06 9.82
C SER A 67 7.04 8.54 9.45
N SER A 68 7.38 8.93 8.21
CA SER A 68 7.23 10.32 7.77
C SER A 68 5.77 10.65 7.44
N VAL A 69 4.99 9.64 7.04
CA VAL A 69 3.56 9.78 6.71
C VAL A 69 2.66 9.62 7.94
N ALA A 70 3.11 8.96 9.00
CA ALA A 70 2.35 8.83 10.24
C ALA A 70 2.02 10.20 10.85
N LYS A 71 2.96 11.15 10.74
CA LYS A 71 2.74 12.52 11.16
C LYS A 71 1.65 13.22 10.34
N THR A 72 1.63 13.02 9.02
CA THR A 72 0.59 13.63 8.18
C THR A 72 -0.78 12.98 8.36
N ILE A 73 -0.84 11.68 8.67
CA ILE A 73 -2.07 10.98 9.08
C ILE A 73 -2.61 11.55 10.39
N ASP A 74 -1.73 11.73 11.38
CA ASP A 74 -2.10 12.26 12.69
C ASP A 74 -2.64 13.70 12.59
N GLU A 75 -1.98 14.54 11.78
CA GLU A 75 -2.37 15.93 11.52
C GLU A 75 -3.61 16.06 10.61
N HIS A 76 -3.99 15.02 9.87
CA HIS A 76 -5.11 15.13 8.93
C HIS A 76 -6.44 15.28 9.69
N PRO A 77 -7.28 16.28 9.34
CA PRO A 77 -8.46 16.63 10.13
C PRO A 77 -9.50 15.52 10.19
N ASN A 78 -9.62 14.71 9.14
CA ASN A 78 -10.65 13.66 9.03
C ASN A 78 -10.13 12.22 9.11
N ILE A 79 -8.81 11.99 9.22
CA ILE A 79 -8.29 10.63 9.35
C ILE A 79 -8.23 10.28 10.83
N CYS A 80 -8.61 9.06 11.17
CA CYS A 80 -8.68 8.60 12.55
C CYS A 80 -8.28 7.14 12.69
N GLN A 81 -7.75 6.77 13.84
CA GLN A 81 -7.69 5.38 14.30
C GLN A 81 -8.79 5.09 15.32
N THR A 82 -9.16 6.11 16.10
CA THR A 82 -10.12 6.02 17.20
C THR A 82 -11.26 7.02 17.05
N HIS A 83 -12.39 6.77 17.72
CA HIS A 83 -13.54 7.70 17.70
C HIS A 83 -13.22 9.00 18.44
N GLU A 84 -12.38 8.91 19.48
CA GLU A 84 -11.96 10.05 20.29
C GLU A 84 -11.16 11.06 19.47
N GLU A 85 -10.33 10.59 18.53
CA GLU A 85 -9.60 11.48 17.59
C GLU A 85 -10.55 12.34 16.77
N CYS A 86 -11.65 11.78 16.27
CA CYS A 86 -12.64 12.56 15.51
C CYS A 86 -13.25 13.67 16.36
N THR A 87 -13.62 13.35 17.61
CA THR A 87 -14.17 14.33 18.54
C THR A 87 -13.14 15.41 18.89
N LYS A 88 -11.89 15.03 19.15
CA LYS A 88 -10.78 15.96 19.43
C LYS A 88 -10.47 16.88 18.24
N LYS A 89 -10.54 16.35 17.02
CA LYS A 89 -10.32 17.09 15.77
C LYS A 89 -11.52 17.95 15.36
N GLY A 90 -12.70 17.71 15.94
CA GLY A 90 -13.94 18.41 15.58
C GLY A 90 -14.49 18.03 14.20
N SER A 91 -14.00 16.94 13.61
CA SER A 91 -14.40 16.43 12.29
C SER A 91 -15.53 15.40 12.32
N GLY A 92 -15.97 15.04 13.52
CA GLY A 92 -17.05 14.08 13.74
C GLY A 92 -17.00 13.51 15.14
N ASN A 93 -17.76 12.45 15.38
CA ASN A 93 -17.74 11.71 16.64
C ASN A 93 -17.64 10.19 16.43
N PHE A 94 -17.54 9.74 15.17
CA PHE A 94 -17.45 8.34 14.79
C PHE A 94 -16.31 8.14 13.80
N CYS A 95 -15.44 7.17 14.07
CA CYS A 95 -14.37 6.78 13.15
C CYS A 95 -14.80 5.57 12.32
N ALA A 96 -15.15 5.79 11.06
CA ALA A 96 -15.54 4.72 10.15
C ALA A 96 -14.29 4.13 9.49
N ARG A 97 -13.93 2.90 9.85
CA ARG A 97 -12.78 2.20 9.27
C ARG A 97 -13.08 1.80 7.83
N TYR A 98 -12.09 1.94 6.96
CA TYR A 98 -12.22 1.42 5.60
C TYR A 98 -12.47 -0.10 5.66
N PRO A 99 -13.31 -0.64 4.77
CA PRO A 99 -13.61 -2.07 4.76
C PRO A 99 -12.43 -2.82 4.16
N ASN A 100 -11.23 -2.77 4.74
CA ASN A 100 -10.03 -3.42 4.21
C ASN A 100 -9.04 -3.71 5.33
N ASP A 101 -8.52 -4.93 5.39
CA ASP A 101 -7.62 -5.39 6.46
C ASP A 101 -6.17 -4.88 6.27
N TYR A 102 -5.88 -4.24 5.14
CA TYR A 102 -4.58 -3.61 4.86
C TYR A 102 -4.46 -2.17 5.42
N MET A 103 -5.50 -1.66 6.09
CA MET A 103 -5.65 -0.25 6.49
C MET A 103 -5.97 -0.12 7.97
N ASP A 104 -5.13 0.60 8.71
CA ASP A 104 -5.29 0.77 10.17
C ASP A 104 -6.00 2.06 10.59
N TYR A 105 -6.39 2.89 9.62
CA TYR A 105 -7.14 4.13 9.84
C TYR A 105 -8.51 4.11 9.16
N GLY A 106 -9.33 5.07 9.53
CA GLY A 106 -10.66 5.32 8.99
C GLY A 106 -10.84 6.80 8.67
N TRP A 107 -12.09 7.16 8.44
CA TRP A 107 -12.52 8.52 8.19
C TRP A 107 -13.54 8.97 9.23
N CYS A 108 -13.43 10.21 9.67
CA CYS A 108 -14.33 10.80 10.65
C CYS A 108 -15.66 11.18 10.01
N PHE A 109 -16.73 10.82 10.71
CA PHE A 109 -18.10 11.20 10.38
C PHE A 109 -18.85 11.62 11.63
N ASN A 110 -19.94 12.37 11.42
CA ASN A 110 -20.97 12.52 12.44
C ASN A 110 -21.79 11.23 12.50
N SER A 111 -21.99 10.71 13.70
CA SER A 111 -22.83 9.54 13.94
C SER A 111 -24.24 9.80 13.42
N GLY A 112 -24.79 8.84 12.69
CA GLY A 112 -26.12 8.92 12.08
C GLY A 112 -26.19 9.74 10.80
N SER A 113 -25.09 10.29 10.29
CA SER A 113 -25.10 11.06 9.04
C SER A 113 -25.33 10.17 7.80
N GLU A 114 -25.91 10.73 6.74
CA GLU A 114 -26.14 10.00 5.49
C GLU A 114 -24.82 9.66 4.78
N GLU A 115 -23.80 10.50 4.95
CA GLU A 115 -22.45 10.25 4.43
C GLU A 115 -21.82 9.03 5.08
N LEU A 116 -22.03 8.82 6.39
CA LEU A 116 -21.58 7.62 7.08
C LEU A 116 -22.26 6.38 6.51
N LYS A 117 -23.58 6.42 6.30
CA LYS A 117 -24.32 5.30 5.69
C LYS A 117 -23.80 4.99 4.30
N GLY A 118 -23.58 6.02 3.48
CA GLY A 118 -22.99 5.87 2.15
C GLY A 118 -21.59 5.26 2.21
N PHE A 119 -20.76 5.72 3.13
CA PHE A 119 -19.40 5.21 3.32
C PHE A 119 -19.39 3.72 3.70
N LEU A 120 -20.21 3.33 4.66
CA LEU A 120 -20.31 1.94 5.11
C LEU A 120 -20.91 1.01 4.03
N ALA A 121 -21.69 1.56 3.10
CA ALA A 121 -22.25 0.82 1.97
C ALA A 121 -21.27 0.65 0.79
N MET A 122 -20.11 1.35 0.79
CA MET A 122 -19.16 1.25 -0.32
C MET A 122 -18.49 -0.14 -0.36
N PRO A 123 -18.53 -0.83 -1.52
CA PRO A 123 -17.93 -2.15 -1.65
C PRO A 123 -16.39 -2.07 -1.71
N ARG A 124 -15.74 -3.17 -1.32
CA ARG A 124 -14.32 -3.39 -1.58
C ARG A 124 -14.10 -3.50 -3.10
N ALA A 125 -13.18 -2.73 -3.65
CA ALA A 125 -12.76 -2.87 -5.04
C ALA A 125 -11.66 -3.93 -5.11
N ILE A 126 -11.92 -5.05 -5.78
CA ILE A 126 -10.88 -6.05 -6.08
C ILE A 126 -10.13 -5.55 -7.31
N SER A 127 -8.83 -5.33 -7.17
CA SER A 127 -7.96 -4.97 -8.31
C SER A 127 -7.90 -6.17 -9.27
N LYS A 128 -8.09 -5.94 -10.58
CA LYS A 128 -8.15 -6.99 -11.62
C LYS A 128 -6.77 -7.50 -12.03
#